data_AF-A0A529XSE6-F1
#
_entry.id   AF-A0A529XSE6-F1
#
_cell.length_a   1.000
_cell.length_b   1.000
_cell.length_c   1.000
_cell.angle_alpha   90.00
_cell.angle_beta   90.00
_cell.angle_gamma   90.00
#
_symmetry.space_group_name_H-M   'P 1'
#
loop_
_entity.id
_entity.type
_entity.pdbx_description
1 polymer ?
#
loop_
_entity_poly.entity_id
_entity_poly.type
_entity_poly.pdbx_seq_one_letter_code
_entity_poly.pdbx_strand_id
1 'polypeptide(L)'
;SILTYLAEKFGEFLPTERAARAETFSWLFWQMGSAPYLGGGFGHFYAYAPQKIEYAIDRFAMETKRQMDVLDRRLAESEYLAGPDYTIADMAVWPWYGGLAKGRSYNDAAQFLSVHEYK
;
A
#
# COMPACT_ATOMS: atom_id res chain seq x y z
N SER A 1 5.95 10.38 -8.93
CA SER A 1 6.25 11.35 -9.99
C SER A 1 5.55 11.03 -11.30
N ILE A 2 5.70 9.82 -11.86
CA ILE A 2 5.08 9.43 -13.15
C ILE A 2 3.54 9.52 -13.10
N LEU A 3 2.89 8.91 -12.10
CA LEU A 3 1.42 8.96 -11.97
C LEU A 3 0.91 10.40 -11.84
N THR A 4 1.56 11.21 -10.99
CA THR A 4 1.23 12.64 -10.84
C THR A 4 1.34 13.39 -12.16
N TYR A 5 2.45 13.21 -12.89
CA TYR A 5 2.66 13.87 -14.18
C TYR A 5 1.59 13.48 -15.20
N LEU A 6 1.25 12.19 -15.30
CA LEU A 6 0.23 11.72 -16.24
C LEU A 6 -1.15 12.27 -15.86
N ALA A 7 -1.50 12.21 -14.57
CA ALA A 7 -2.76 12.76 -14.07
C ALA A 7 -2.90 14.27 -14.36
N GLU A 8 -1.84 15.05 -14.13
CA GLU A 8 -1.84 16.49 -14.43
C GLU A 8 -1.87 16.77 -15.93
N LYS A 9 -1.11 16.00 -16.72
CA LYS A 9 -1.03 16.17 -18.18
C LYS A 9 -2.38 15.95 -18.86
N PHE A 10 -3.16 14.99 -18.38
CA PHE A 10 -4.43 14.60 -18.99
C PHE A 10 -5.65 15.08 -18.22
N GLY A 11 -5.49 15.62 -17.01
CA GLY A 11 -6.58 16.09 -16.17
C GLY A 11 -7.42 14.98 -15.56
N GLU A 12 -6.85 13.78 -15.38
CA GLU A 12 -7.57 12.57 -14.98
C GLU A 12 -7.00 11.97 -13.69
N PHE A 13 -7.88 11.34 -12.88
CA PHE A 13 -7.53 10.58 -11.67
C PHE A 13 -6.80 11.37 -10.55
N LEU A 14 -6.79 12.69 -10.64
CA LEU A 14 -6.30 13.59 -9.59
C LEU A 14 -7.21 14.82 -9.51
N PRO A 15 -8.00 14.96 -8.42
CA PRO A 15 -8.90 16.08 -8.25
C PRO A 15 -8.22 17.44 -8.39
N THR A 16 -8.97 18.43 -8.90
CA THR A 16 -8.55 19.84 -8.97
C THR A 16 -9.04 20.65 -7.77
N GLU A 17 -10.11 20.21 -7.12
CA GLU A 17 -10.55 20.76 -5.83
C GLU A 17 -9.44 20.56 -4.79
N ARG A 18 -9.15 21.62 -4.02
CA ARG A 18 -7.95 21.71 -3.20
C ARG A 18 -7.92 20.67 -2.08
N ALA A 19 -9.03 20.44 -1.39
CA ALA A 19 -9.09 19.51 -0.27
C ALA A 19 -8.97 18.06 -0.76
N ALA A 20 -9.74 17.66 -1.79
CA ALA A 20 -9.68 16.33 -2.39
C ALA A 20 -8.31 16.04 -3.01
N ARG A 21 -7.68 17.05 -3.63
CA ARG A 21 -6.31 16.93 -4.16
C ARG A 21 -5.29 16.72 -3.04
N ALA A 22 -5.42 17.46 -1.95
CA ALA A 22 -4.54 17.30 -0.79
C ALA A 22 -4.68 15.90 -0.18
N GLU A 23 -5.90 15.39 -0.04
CA GLU A 23 -6.16 14.03 0.47
C GLU A 23 -5.58 12.96 -0.47
N THR A 24 -5.76 13.11 -1.79
CA THR A 24 -5.14 12.23 -2.78
C THR A 24 -3.62 12.19 -2.63
N PHE A 25 -2.99 13.35 -2.43
CA PHE A 25 -1.55 13.40 -2.22
C PHE A 25 -1.12 12.84 -0.87
N SER A 26 -1.89 13.02 0.21
CA SER A 26 -1.61 12.38 1.49
C SER A 26 -1.46 10.86 1.35
N TRP A 27 -2.39 10.20 0.64
CA TRP A 27 -2.34 8.76 0.40
C TRP A 27 -1.27 8.34 -0.61
N LEU A 28 -1.06 9.13 -1.67
CA LEU A 28 0.01 8.86 -2.64
C LEU A 28 1.39 8.92 -1.97
N PHE A 29 1.65 9.93 -1.14
CA PHE A 29 2.92 10.06 -0.43
C PHE A 29 3.06 9.08 0.72
N TRP A 30 1.95 8.73 1.40
CA TRP A 30 1.93 7.60 2.33
C TRP A 30 2.41 6.33 1.64
N GLN A 31 1.88 6.01 0.45
CA GLN A 31 2.28 4.84 -0.33
C GLN A 31 3.77 4.86 -0.67
N MET A 32 4.28 6.00 -1.13
CA MET A 32 5.69 6.15 -1.47
C MET A 32 6.62 5.94 -0.27
N GLY A 33 6.18 6.34 0.93
CA GLY A 33 6.92 6.15 2.18
C GLY A 33 6.73 4.77 2.82
N SER A 34 5.61 4.11 2.59
CA SER A 34 5.24 2.85 3.24
C SER A 34 5.72 1.63 2.46
N ALA A 35 5.60 1.64 1.13
CA ALA A 35 5.95 0.51 0.27
C ALA A 35 7.41 0.02 0.43
N PRO A 36 8.42 0.86 0.71
CA PRO A 36 9.77 0.38 1.02
C PRO A 36 9.84 -0.56 2.23
N TYR A 37 8.97 -0.42 3.23
CA TYR A 37 8.91 -1.36 4.37
C TYR A 37 8.31 -2.70 3.97
N LEU A 38 7.27 -2.71 3.12
CA LEU A 38 6.70 -3.95 2.59
C LEU A 38 7.68 -4.67 1.64
N GLY A 39 8.28 -3.95 0.68
CA GLY A 39 9.16 -4.55 -0.31
C GLY A 39 10.60 -4.75 0.13
N GLY A 40 11.26 -3.65 0.50
CA GLY A 40 12.68 -3.64 0.88
C GLY A 40 12.92 -4.13 2.31
N GLY A 41 11.90 -4.09 3.17
CA GLY A 41 11.91 -4.70 4.49
C GLY A 41 11.37 -6.13 4.45
N PHE A 42 10.06 -6.27 4.62
CA PHE A 42 9.42 -7.56 4.80
C PHE A 42 9.70 -8.51 3.62
N GLY A 43 9.39 -8.09 2.39
CA GLY A 43 9.60 -8.90 1.19
C GLY A 43 11.04 -9.36 1.04
N HIS A 44 12.03 -8.49 1.29
CA HIS A 44 13.44 -8.87 1.26
C HIS A 44 13.78 -9.92 2.32
N PHE A 45 13.56 -9.63 3.60
CA PHE A 45 13.96 -10.52 4.70
C PHE A 45 13.14 -11.82 4.74
N TYR A 46 11.88 -11.76 4.30
CA TYR A 46 10.98 -12.91 4.29
C TYR A 46 11.19 -13.81 3.07
N ALA A 47 11.34 -13.26 1.85
CA ALA A 47 11.38 -14.07 0.62
C ALA A 47 12.77 -14.23 0.01
N TYR A 48 13.63 -13.21 0.07
CA TYR A 48 14.86 -13.16 -0.74
C TYR A 48 16.16 -13.31 0.03
N ALA A 49 16.21 -12.89 1.29
CA ALA A 49 17.44 -12.97 2.09
C ALA A 49 17.91 -14.43 2.20
N PRO A 50 19.21 -14.71 2.01
CA PRO A 50 19.75 -16.07 2.00
C PRO A 50 19.70 -16.75 3.38
N GLN A 51 19.53 -15.96 4.44
CA GLN A 51 19.37 -16.43 5.81
C GLN A 51 18.12 -15.79 6.41
N LYS A 52 17.39 -16.56 7.22
CA LYS A 52 16.22 -16.06 7.95
C LYS A 52 16.69 -15.38 9.23
N ILE A 53 16.48 -14.07 9.28
CA ILE A 53 16.83 -13.24 10.44
C ILE A 53 15.52 -12.91 11.16
N GLU A 54 15.19 -13.68 12.19
CA GLU A 54 13.92 -13.60 12.94
C GLU A 54 13.59 -12.15 13.33
N TYR A 55 14.53 -11.45 13.99
CA TYR A 55 14.35 -10.05 14.38
C TYR A 55 13.94 -9.12 13.21
N ALA A 56 14.56 -9.29 12.05
CA ALA A 56 14.27 -8.44 10.89
C ALA A 56 12.90 -8.79 10.29
N ILE A 57 12.60 -10.09 10.17
CA ILE A 57 11.32 -10.57 9.68
C ILE A 57 10.19 -10.06 10.59
N ASP A 58 10.30 -10.25 11.90
CA ASP A 58 9.28 -9.83 12.86
C ASP A 58 9.05 -8.31 12.83
N ARG A 59 10.14 -7.53 12.80
CA ARG A 59 10.06 -6.07 12.72
C ARG A 59 9.27 -5.62 11.49
N PHE A 60 9.61 -6.14 10.32
CA PHE A 60 8.98 -5.68 9.08
C PHE A 60 7.63 -6.34 8.81
N ALA A 61 7.39 -7.54 9.34
CA ALA A 61 6.08 -8.17 9.35
C ALA A 61 5.10 -7.34 10.20
N MET A 62 5.51 -6.94 11.40
CA MET A 62 4.71 -6.09 12.28
C MET A 62 4.34 -4.76 11.60
N GLU A 63 5.31 -4.09 10.98
CA GLU A 63 5.05 -2.84 10.25
C GLU A 63 4.15 -3.07 9.02
N THR A 64 4.34 -4.17 8.29
CA THR A 64 3.47 -4.51 7.15
C THR A 64 2.03 -4.76 7.60
N LYS A 65 1.81 -5.49 8.71
CA LYS A 65 0.48 -5.69 9.29
C LYS A 65 -0.14 -4.37 9.74
N ARG A 66 0.65 -3.46 10.33
CA ARG A 66 0.18 -2.11 10.68
C ARG A 66 -0.24 -1.29 9.45
N GLN A 67 0.49 -1.38 8.34
CA GLN A 67 0.12 -0.70 7.10
C GLN A 67 -1.14 -1.29 6.47
N MET A 68 -1.30 -2.61 6.51
CA MET A 68 -2.54 -3.28 6.10
C MET A 68 -3.73 -2.83 6.96
N ASP A 69 -3.57 -2.73 8.29
CA ASP A 69 -4.62 -2.24 9.20
C ASP A 69 -5.01 -0.79 8.93
N VAL A 70 -4.05 0.08 8.62
CA VAL A 70 -4.35 1.48 8.21
C VAL A 70 -5.22 1.51 6.96
N LEU A 71 -4.92 0.68 5.96
CA LEU A 71 -5.68 0.61 4.72
C LEU A 71 -7.08 0.01 4.95
N ASP A 72 -7.18 -1.09 5.68
CA ASP A 72 -8.44 -1.75 6.03
C ASP A 72 -9.40 -0.78 6.73
N ARG A 73 -8.91 -0.08 7.76
CA ARG A 73 -9.70 0.91 8.50
C ARG A 73 -10.13 2.08 7.62
N ARG A 74 -9.27 2.54 6.70
CA ARG A 74 -9.63 3.60 5.76
C ARG A 74 -10.72 3.15 4.81
N LEU A 75 -10.57 1.97 4.22
CA LEU A 75 -11.48 1.44 3.21
C LEU A 75 -12.81 0.95 3.82
N ALA A 76 -12.85 0.72 5.14
CA ALA A 76 -14.10 0.51 5.86
C ALA A 76 -15.00 1.77 5.91
N GLU A 77 -14.42 2.98 5.79
CA GLU A 77 -15.13 4.26 5.87
C GLU A 77 -15.28 4.97 4.52
N SER A 78 -14.50 4.56 3.51
CA SER A 78 -14.42 5.24 2.21
C SER A 78 -14.25 4.22 1.09
N GLU A 79 -14.96 4.41 -0.03
CA GLU A 79 -14.89 3.49 -1.17
C GLU A 79 -13.48 3.40 -1.77
N TYR A 80 -12.78 4.54 -1.86
CA TYR A 80 -11.38 4.64 -2.27
C TYR A 80 -10.58 5.42 -1.23
N LEU A 81 -9.25 5.36 -1.33
CA LEU A 81 -8.36 5.94 -0.31
C LEU A 81 -8.57 7.45 -0.15
N ALA A 82 -8.72 8.17 -1.25
CA ALA A 82 -8.85 9.63 -1.24
C ALA A 82 -10.30 10.12 -1.08
N GLY A 83 -11.29 9.21 -1.00
CA GLY A 83 -12.71 9.56 -0.95
C GLY A 83 -13.57 8.65 -1.83
N PRO A 84 -14.64 9.18 -2.45
CA PRO A 84 -15.59 8.38 -3.24
C PRO A 84 -15.11 8.06 -4.67
N ASP A 85 -14.09 8.76 -5.17
CA ASP A 85 -13.59 8.59 -6.54
C ASP A 85 -12.26 7.85 -6.57
N TYR A 86 -12.05 7.03 -7.62
CA TYR A 86 -10.79 6.35 -7.86
C TYR A 86 -9.69 7.33 -8.30
N THR A 87 -8.51 7.26 -7.67
CA THR A 87 -7.42 8.20 -7.93
C THR A 87 -6.08 7.51 -8.18
N ILE A 88 -5.06 8.32 -8.52
CA ILE A 88 -3.67 7.85 -8.58
C ILE A 88 -3.14 7.31 -7.24
N ALA A 89 -3.74 7.65 -6.10
CA ALA A 89 -3.35 7.06 -4.81
C ALA A 89 -3.71 5.57 -4.76
N ASP A 90 -4.91 5.22 -5.22
CA ASP A 90 -5.39 3.85 -5.31
C ASP A 90 -4.57 3.05 -6.32
N MET A 91 -4.27 3.64 -7.49
CA MET A 91 -3.38 3.05 -8.50
C MET A 91 -1.99 2.74 -7.93
N ALA A 92 -1.47 3.60 -7.05
CA ALA A 92 -0.15 3.40 -6.45
C ALA A 92 -0.16 2.32 -5.35
N VAL A 93 -1.22 2.26 -4.54
CA VAL A 93 -1.34 1.32 -3.40
C VAL A 93 -1.67 -0.09 -3.88
N TRP A 94 -2.58 -0.23 -4.84
CA TRP A 94 -3.16 -1.51 -5.20
C TRP A 94 -2.14 -2.58 -5.63
N PRO A 95 -1.12 -2.29 -6.48
CA PRO A 95 -0.14 -3.29 -6.89
C PRO A 95 0.67 -3.88 -5.73
N TRP A 96 0.79 -3.14 -4.62
CA TRP A 96 1.51 -3.55 -3.43
C TRP A 96 0.61 -4.32 -2.46
N TYR A 97 -0.38 -3.63 -1.90
CA TYR A 97 -1.20 -4.15 -0.80
C TYR A 97 -2.38 -4.99 -1.31
N GLY A 98 -2.98 -4.59 -2.44
CA GLY A 98 -3.97 -5.43 -3.13
C GLY A 98 -3.33 -6.71 -3.70
N GLY A 99 -2.11 -6.60 -4.24
CA GLY A 99 -1.30 -7.75 -4.65
C GLY A 99 -1.03 -8.72 -3.49
N LEU A 100 -0.59 -8.19 -2.34
CA LEU A 100 -0.40 -8.98 -1.12
C LEU A 100 -1.70 -9.64 -0.64
N ALA A 101 -2.81 -8.88 -0.59
CA ALA A 101 -4.11 -9.40 -0.16
C ALA A 101 -4.67 -10.48 -1.07
N LYS A 102 -4.36 -10.43 -2.36
CA LYS A 102 -4.70 -11.47 -3.33
C LYS A 102 -3.70 -12.65 -3.35
N GLY A 103 -2.74 -12.69 -2.42
CA GLY A 103 -1.75 -13.77 -2.35
C GLY A 103 -0.78 -13.80 -3.53
N ARG A 104 -0.57 -12.65 -4.21
CA ARG A 104 0.30 -12.55 -5.40
C ARG A 104 1.75 -12.19 -5.07
N SER A 105 2.03 -11.89 -3.82
CA SER A 105 3.32 -11.38 -3.36
C SER A 105 3.97 -12.35 -2.38
N TYR A 106 5.27 -12.61 -2.56
CA TYR A 106 6.15 -13.28 -1.59
C TYR A 106 5.65 -14.66 -1.10
N ASN A 107 5.30 -15.56 -2.02
CA ASN A 107 4.89 -16.94 -1.72
C ASN A 107 3.67 -17.00 -0.75
N ASP A 108 3.86 -17.54 0.44
CA ASP A 108 2.88 -17.74 1.50
C ASP A 108 2.76 -16.55 2.47
N ALA A 109 3.35 -15.40 2.14
CA ALA A 109 3.31 -14.20 2.98
C ALA A 109 1.89 -13.77 3.39
N ALA A 110 0.89 -13.93 2.52
CA ALA A 110 -0.49 -13.60 2.84
C ALA A 110 -1.04 -14.44 4.00
N GLN A 111 -0.65 -15.71 4.08
CA GLN A 111 -0.98 -16.57 5.21
C GLN A 111 -0.18 -16.15 6.46
N PHE A 112 1.13 -15.96 6.32
CA PHE A 112 2.01 -15.57 7.42
C PHE A 112 1.59 -14.25 8.10
N LEU A 113 1.16 -13.27 7.31
CA LEU A 113 0.70 -11.98 7.81
C LEU A 113 -0.76 -11.97 8.28
N SER A 114 -1.47 -13.10 8.20
CA SER A 114 -2.91 -13.22 8.49
C SER A 114 -3.79 -12.29 7.64
N VAL A 115 -3.50 -12.14 6.34
CA VAL A 115 -4.19 -11.14 5.52
C VAL A 115 -5.69 -11.40 5.35
N HIS A 116 -6.14 -12.63 5.58
CA HIS A 116 -7.55 -13.01 5.57
C HIS A 116 -8.38 -12.40 6.71
N GLU A 117 -7.75 -11.75 7.69
CA GLU A 117 -8.44 -11.06 8.79
C GLU A 117 -8.94 -9.66 8.38
N TYR A 118 -8.40 -9.07 7.31
CA TYR A 118 -8.81 -7.78 6.74
C TYR A 118 -9.98 -7.94 5.76
N LYS A 119 -10.81 -6.91 5.58
CA LYS A 119 -12.08 -6.95 4.84
C LYS A 119 -12.10 -6.13 3.56
#